data_AF-A0AAW9MYZ2-F1
#
_entry.id   AF-A0AAW9MYZ2-F1
#
_cell.length_a   1.000
_cell.length_b   1.000
_cell.length_c   1.000
_cell.angle_alpha   90.00
_cell.angle_beta   90.00
_cell.angle_gamma   90.00
#
_symmetry.space_group_name_H-M   'P 1'
#
loop_
_entity.id
_entity.type
_entity.pdbx_description
1 polymer ?
#
loop_
_entity_poly.entity_id
_entity_poly.type
_entity_poly.pdbx_seq_one_letter_code
_entity_poly.pdbx_strand_id
1 'polypeptide(L)' 'MNKAIDNGKLIPSVLPRDLKENEDDFDKLSLDEQKNLVMELLNKNQLYVNLSDIGDEEYKVSEADKVFTRSFYGKE' A
#
# COMPACT_ATOMS: atom_id res chain seq x y z
N MET A 1 10.21 7.06 12.96
CA MET A 1 9.00 6.28 12.63
C MET A 1 8.08 7.18 11.82
N ASN A 2 7.45 6.61 10.78
CA ASN A 2 6.68 7.38 9.80
C ASN A 2 5.32 7.75 10.40
N LYS A 3 5.22 8.96 10.94
CA LYS A 3 4.02 9.51 11.60
C LYS A 3 2.72 9.34 10.81
N ALA A 4 2.80 9.24 9.48
CA ALA A 4 1.63 9.02 8.63
C ALA A 4 1.10 7.58 8.71
N ILE A 5 1.99 6.59 8.85
CA ILE A 5 1.64 5.18 9.09
C ILE A 5 1.16 5.03 10.55
N ASP A 6 1.89 5.63 11.49
CA ASP A 6 1.60 5.48 12.93
C ASP A 6 0.23 6.06 13.33
N ASN A 7 -0.27 7.06 12.60
CA ASN A 7 -1.59 7.65 12.80
C ASN A 7 -2.71 6.99 11.96
N GLY A 8 -2.43 5.86 11.28
CA GLY A 8 -3.39 5.15 10.43
C GLY A 8 -3.81 5.92 9.18
N LYS A 9 -3.11 7.00 8.81
CA LYS A 9 -3.43 7.80 7.61
C LYS A 9 -2.95 7.16 6.32
N LEU A 10 -1.95 6.28 6.41
CA LEU A 10 -1.44 5.49 5.30
C LEU A 10 -1.37 4.02 5.75
N ILE A 11 -1.93 3.13 4.95
CA ILE A 11 -1.80 1.68 5.11
C ILE A 11 -0.99 1.18 3.92
N PRO A 12 0.35 1.20 4.00
CA PRO A 12 1.18 0.69 2.91
C PRO A 12 1.22 -0.84 2.94
N SER A 13 1.16 -1.45 1.75
CA SER A 13 1.34 -2.89 1.58
C SER A 13 2.77 -3.34 1.89
N VAL A 14 3.75 -2.44 1.75
CA VAL A 14 5.17 -2.69 2.08
C VAL A 14 5.65 -1.66 3.10
N LEU A 15 6.18 -2.11 4.24
CA LEU A 15 6.61 -1.19 5.29
C LEU A 15 8.02 -0.64 5.02
N PRO A 16 8.30 0.61 5.44
CA PRO A 16 9.64 1.19 5.37
C PRO A 16 10.71 0.42 6.16
N ARG A 17 10.30 -0.39 7.14
CA ARG A 17 11.22 -1.25 7.92
C ARG A 17 11.71 -2.40 7.05
N ASP A 18 10.79 -3.08 6.37
CA ASP A 18 11.07 -4.17 5.44
C ASP A 18 12.02 -3.72 4.32
N LEU A 19 11.85 -2.48 3.84
CA LEU A 19 12.76 -1.90 2.84
C LEU A 19 14.18 -1.69 3.38
N LYS A 20 14.32 -1.26 4.64
CA LYS A 20 15.65 -1.05 5.27
C LYS A 20 16.38 -2.36 5.54
N GLU A 21 15.66 -3.41 5.88
CA GLU A 21 16.27 -4.73 6.13
C GLU A 21 16.84 -5.37 4.86
N ASN A 22 16.35 -4.97 3.69
CA ASN A 22 16.76 -5.51 2.39
C ASN A 22 17.57 -4.48 1.55
N GLU A 23 18.03 -3.39 2.16
CA GLU A 23 18.76 -2.31 1.48
C GLU A 23 20.07 -2.82 0.84
N ASP A 24 20.81 -3.66 1.58
CA ASP A 24 22.06 -4.26 1.10
C ASP A 24 21.87 -5.20 -0.11
N ASP A 25 20.69 -5.82 -0.24
CA ASP A 25 20.37 -6.69 -1.37
C ASP A 25 19.86 -5.89 -2.58
N PHE A 26 19.19 -4.76 -2.33
CA PHE A 26 18.80 -3.82 -3.38
C PHE A 26 20.02 -3.22 -4.10
N ASP A 27 21.07 -2.88 -3.35
CA ASP A 27 22.30 -2.30 -3.90
C ASP A 27 23.09 -3.29 -4.78
N LYS A 28 22.84 -4.59 -4.67
CA LYS A 28 23.46 -5.63 -5.51
C LYS A 28 22.77 -5.81 -6.85
N LEU A 29 21.57 -5.25 -7.04
CA LEU A 29 20.82 -5.33 -8.29
C LEU A 29 21.42 -4.43 -9.36
N SER A 30 21.24 -4.79 -10.63
CA SER A 30 21.52 -3.89 -11.74
C SER A 30 20.57 -2.69 -11.75
N LEU A 31 20.96 -1.61 -12.42
CA LEU A 31 20.14 -0.40 -12.50
C LEU A 31 18.74 -0.66 -13.09
N ASP A 32 18.63 -1.59 -14.05
CA ASP A 32 17.35 -1.93 -14.67
C ASP A 32 16.47 -2.75 -13.72
N GLU A 33 17.06 -3.66 -12.95
CA GLU A 33 16.35 -4.42 -11.90
C GLU A 33 15.87 -3.51 -10.77
N GLN A 34 16.71 -2.57 -10.32
CA GLN A 34 16.34 -1.57 -9.32
C GLN A 34 15.14 -0.74 -9.78
N LYS A 35 15.14 -0.27 -11.03
CA LYS A 35 14.01 0.50 -11.61
C LYS A 35 12.72 -0.31 -11.65
N ASN A 36 12.79 -1.56 -12.11
CA ASN A 36 11.61 -2.44 -12.17
C ASN A 36 11.05 -2.72 -10.77
N LEU A 37 11.92 -3.03 -9.81
CA LEU A 37 11.51 -3.30 -8.43
C LEU A 37 10.87 -2.06 -7.78
N VAL A 38 11.43 -0.87 -8.00
CA VAL A 38 10.83 0.39 -7.50
C VAL A 38 9.48 0.65 -8.15
N MET A 39 9.30 0.40 -9.45
CA MET A 39 7.99 0.52 -10.09
C MET A 39 6.96 -0.45 -9.49
N GLU A 40 7.35 -1.70 -9.24
CA GLU A 40 6.47 -2.68 -8.58
C GLU A 40 6.10 -2.27 -7.15
N LEU A 41 7.07 -1.76 -6.39
CA LEU A 41 6.84 -1.24 -5.03
C LEU A 41 5.91 -0.04 -5.03
N LEU A 42 6.05 0.88 -5.98
CA LEU A 42 5.14 2.02 -6.14
C LEU A 42 3.73 1.55 -6.52
N ASN A 43 3.62 0.57 -7.40
CA ASN A 43 2.34 -0.01 -7.80
C ASN A 43 1.64 -0.71 -6.62
N LYS A 44 2.37 -1.54 -5.85
CA LYS A 44 1.83 -2.21 -4.66
C LYS A 44 1.43 -1.26 -3.53
N ASN A 45 2.04 -0.09 -3.48
CA ASN A 45 1.71 0.95 -2.50
C ASN A 45 0.73 2.00 -3.05
N GLN A 46 -0.06 1.66 -4.08
CA GLN A 46 -1.17 2.50 -4.49
C GLN A 46 -2.06 2.83 -3.28
N LEU A 47 -2.03 4.11 -2.89
CA LEU A 47 -2.60 4.66 -1.65
C LEU A 47 -4.12 4.78 -1.67
N TYR A 48 -4.76 4.38 -2.77
CA TYR A 48 -6.15 4.63 -3.02
C TYR A 48 -6.78 3.46 -3.75
N VAL A 49 -7.83 2.92 -3.15
CA VAL A 49 -8.71 1.92 -3.76
C VAL A 49 -9.96 2.67 -4.19
N ASN A 50 -10.35 2.54 -5.47
CA ASN A 50 -11.61 3.11 -5.92
C ASN A 50 -12.78 2.46 -5.16
N LEU A 51 -13.84 3.23 -4.91
CA LEU A 51 -15.06 2.71 -4.27
C LEU A 51 -15.64 1.51 -5.02
N SER A 52 -15.54 1.51 -6.35
CA SER A 52 -15.97 0.40 -7.23
C SER A 52 -15.26 -0.91 -6.91
N ASP A 53 -13.99 -0.81 -6.50
CA ASP A 53 -13.06 -1.93 -6.33
C ASP A 53 -12.84 -2.26 -4.84
N ILE A 54 -13.49 -1.52 -3.91
CA ILE A 54 -13.34 -1.70 -2.45
C ILE A 54 -13.83 -3.07 -1.95
N GLY A 55 -14.64 -3.76 -2.75
CA GLY A 55 -15.12 -5.12 -2.46
C GLY A 55 -14.14 -6.22 -2.90
N ASP A 56 -13.14 -5.88 -3.71
CA ASP A 56 -12.18 -6.83 -4.23
C ASP A 56 -11.23 -7.30 -3.11
N GLU A 57 -11.08 -8.62 -3.00
CA GLU A 57 -10.25 -9.28 -1.99
C GLU A 57 -8.76 -8.96 -2.16
N GLU A 58 -8.33 -8.58 -3.38
CA GLU A 58 -6.95 -8.23 -3.69
C GLU A 58 -6.45 -7.04 -2.86
N TYR A 59 -7.32 -6.07 -2.56
CA TYR A 59 -6.97 -4.88 -1.78
C TYR A 59 -7.01 -5.09 -0.26
N LYS A 60 -7.52 -6.23 0.21
CA LYS A 60 -7.56 -6.62 1.63
C LYS A 60 -8.11 -5.52 2.57
N VAL A 61 -9.05 -4.71 2.09
CA VAL A 61 -9.70 -3.66 2.88
C VAL A 61 -10.53 -4.33 3.98
N SER A 62 -10.46 -3.81 5.21
CA SER A 62 -11.24 -4.37 6.32
C SER A 62 -12.74 -4.14 6.11
N GLU A 63 -13.60 -5.03 6.62
CA GLU A 63 -15.05 -4.84 6.53
C GLU A 63 -15.52 -3.55 7.21
N ALA A 64 -14.86 -3.15 8.30
CA ALA A 64 -15.15 -1.89 8.98
C ALA A 64 -14.87 -0.67 8.07
N ASP A 65 -13.76 -0.68 7.35
CA ASP A 65 -13.40 0.40 6.42
C ASP A 65 -14.28 0.40 5.17
N LYS A 66 -14.71 -0.79 4.69
CA LYS A 66 -15.68 -0.91 3.61
C LYS A 66 -17.01 -0.29 4.00
N VAL A 67 -17.54 -0.63 5.18
CA VAL A 67 -18.81 -0.10 5.69
C VAL A 67 -18.73 1.41 5.91
N PHE A 68 -17.64 1.90 6.54
CA PHE A 68 -17.42 3.33 6.72
C PHE A 68 -17.42 4.09 5.39
N THR A 69 -16.66 3.60 4.41
CA THR A 69 -16.55 4.24 3.10
C THR A 69 -17.89 4.22 2.36
N ARG A 70 -18.64 3.11 2.39
CA ARG A 70 -19.97 3.02 1.78
C ARG A 70 -20.99 3.98 2.44
N SER A 71 -20.93 4.13 3.77
CA SER A 71 -21.77 5.07 4.52
C SER A 71 -21.54 6.53 4.12
N PHE A 72 -20.30 6.90 3.77
CA PHE A 72 -19.97 8.25 3.31
C PHE A 72 -20.66 8.61 1.99
N TYR A 73 -20.88 7.62 1.12
CA TYR A 73 -21.54 7.80 -0.17
C TYR A 73 -23.04 7.47 -0.17
N GLY A 74 -23.63 7.20 1.01
CA GLY A 74 -25.05 6.86 1.13
C GLY A 74 -25.44 5.57 0.41
N LYS A 75 -24.49 4.64 0.23
CA LYS A 75 -24.77 3.28 -0.25
C LYS A 75 -24.88 2.38 0.98
N GLU A 76 -26.10 2.13 1.42
CA GLU A 76 -26.40 1.10 2.43
C GLU A 76 -26.32 -0.31 1.83
#